data_AF-A0A534IWZ8-F1
#
_entry.id   AF-A0A534IWZ8-F1
#
_cell.length_a   1.000
_cell.length_b   1.000
_cell.length_c   1.000
_cell.angle_alpha   90.00
_cell.angle_beta   90.00
_cell.angle_gamma   90.00
#
_symmetry.space_group_name_H-M   'P 1'
#
loop_
_entity.id
_entity.type
_entity.pdbx_description
1 polymer ?
#
loop_
_entity_poly.entity_id
_entity_poly.type
_entity_poly.pdbx_seq_one_letter_code
_entity_poly.pdbx_strand_id
1 'polypeptide(L)'
;MKDLTPEEQLDAFISKYAPEVAAQARAVLAKMRAFLPGAIELVYDNYNALAIGFGTTERTSDAVFSIAVFPRWISLFFLHGAGLPDPKHLLKGKGKSARHIVLYGPETLDMSAVQALMVHALKRASPPFDPRRPNRVVIKSVSVKQRPRRPKPL
;
A
#
# COMPACT_ATOMS: atom_id res chain seq x y z
N MET A 1 3.53 -5.56 -21.83
CA MET A 1 2.90 -4.56 -20.93
C MET A 1 2.01 -3.57 -21.67
N LYS A 2 2.27 -3.22 -22.93
CA LYS A 2 1.45 -2.22 -23.67
C LYS A 2 -0.02 -2.62 -23.85
N ASP A 3 -0.34 -3.91 -23.75
CA ASP A 3 -1.71 -4.44 -23.94
C ASP A 3 -2.36 -4.97 -22.65
N LEU A 4 -1.71 -4.79 -21.49
CA LEU A 4 -2.24 -5.24 -20.20
C LEU A 4 -3.12 -4.16 -19.58
N THR A 5 -4.24 -4.55 -18.98
CA THR A 5 -5.02 -3.66 -18.12
C THR A 5 -4.19 -3.18 -16.93
N PRO A 6 -4.55 -2.07 -16.26
CA PRO A 6 -3.86 -1.63 -15.04
C PRO A 6 -3.78 -2.72 -13.95
N GLU A 7 -4.82 -3.53 -13.79
CA GLU A 7 -4.87 -4.64 -12.86
C GLU A 7 -3.87 -5.74 -13.23
N GLU A 8 -3.79 -6.10 -14.50
CA GLU A 8 -2.84 -7.09 -15.01
C GLU A 8 -1.38 -6.59 -14.91
N GLN A 9 -1.15 -5.30 -15.15
CA GLN A 9 0.17 -4.68 -14.94
C GLN A 9 0.58 -4.73 -13.47
N LEU A 10 -0.33 -4.41 -12.56
CA LEU A 10 -0.06 -4.51 -11.12
C LEU A 10 0.29 -5.94 -10.71
N ASP A 11 -0.47 -6.95 -11.16
CA ASP A 11 -0.16 -8.35 -10.86
C ASP A 11 1.20 -8.78 -11.44
N ALA A 12 1.52 -8.34 -12.66
CA ALA A 12 2.84 -8.57 -13.26
C ALA A 12 3.97 -7.92 -12.45
N PHE A 13 3.77 -6.72 -11.88
CA PHE A 13 4.76 -6.09 -11.00
C PHE A 13 4.98 -6.88 -9.71
N ILE A 14 3.90 -7.39 -9.11
CA ILE A 14 3.97 -8.24 -7.91
C ILE A 14 4.71 -9.55 -8.22
N SER A 15 4.50 -10.12 -9.40
CA SER A 15 5.15 -11.36 -9.84
C SER A 15 6.67 -11.24 -10.03
N LYS A 16 7.23 -10.01 -10.10
CA LYS A 16 8.69 -9.79 -10.09
C LYS A 16 9.33 -10.18 -8.76
N TYR A 17 8.59 -10.15 -7.65
CA TYR A 17 9.09 -10.48 -6.32
C TYR A 17 9.26 -12.00 -6.13
N ALA A 18 9.83 -12.42 -4.99
CA ALA A 18 9.90 -13.83 -4.63
C ALA A 18 8.47 -14.38 -4.42
N PRO A 19 8.18 -15.67 -4.72
CA PRO A 19 6.83 -16.23 -4.65
C PRO A 19 6.11 -15.96 -3.32
N GLU A 20 6.83 -16.09 -2.19
CA GLU A 20 6.29 -15.85 -0.85
C GLU A 20 5.88 -14.39 -0.64
N VAL A 21 6.74 -13.43 -1.02
CA VAL A 21 6.46 -11.99 -0.94
C VAL A 21 5.31 -11.61 -1.88
N ALA A 22 5.27 -12.20 -3.08
CA ALA A 22 4.21 -11.97 -4.04
C ALA A 22 2.85 -12.47 -3.51
N ALA A 23 2.81 -13.64 -2.88
CA ALA A 23 1.62 -14.18 -2.23
C ALA A 23 1.15 -13.27 -1.08
N GLN A 24 2.07 -12.83 -0.21
CA GLN A 24 1.76 -11.88 0.85
C GLN A 24 1.23 -10.55 0.31
N ALA A 25 1.83 -10.01 -0.76
CA ALA A 25 1.39 -8.77 -1.37
C ALA A 25 -0.04 -8.86 -1.92
N ARG A 26 -0.40 -9.97 -2.57
CA ARG A 26 -1.78 -10.21 -3.02
C ARG A 26 -2.77 -10.30 -1.87
N ALA A 27 -2.41 -11.00 -0.79
CA ALA A 27 -3.26 -11.12 0.40
C ALA A 27 -3.45 -9.76 1.11
N VAL A 28 -2.39 -8.97 1.24
CA VAL A 28 -2.43 -7.61 1.77
C VAL A 28 -3.31 -6.71 0.89
N LEU A 29 -3.16 -6.78 -0.43
CA LEU A 29 -4.01 -6.02 -1.36
C LEU A 29 -5.49 -6.38 -1.23
N ALA A 30 -5.82 -7.66 -1.16
CA ALA A 30 -7.20 -8.11 -0.98
C ALA A 30 -7.81 -7.53 0.31
N LYS A 31 -7.06 -7.56 1.41
CA LYS A 31 -7.51 -6.97 2.70
C LYS A 31 -7.65 -5.45 2.62
N MET A 32 -6.70 -4.75 2.00
CA MET A 32 -6.79 -3.29 1.82
C MET A 32 -7.97 -2.90 0.93
N ARG A 33 -8.25 -3.64 -0.14
CA ARG A 33 -9.43 -3.43 -1.01
C ARG A 33 -10.75 -3.63 -0.24
N ALA A 34 -10.84 -4.69 0.56
CA ALA A 34 -12.01 -4.94 1.41
C ALA A 34 -12.21 -3.85 2.47
N PHE A 35 -11.13 -3.33 3.04
CA PHE A 35 -11.18 -2.24 4.02
C PHE A 35 -11.49 -0.87 3.39
N LEU A 36 -11.15 -0.68 2.11
CA LEU A 36 -11.25 0.60 1.41
C LEU A 36 -12.14 0.48 0.15
N PRO A 37 -13.44 0.19 0.28
CA PRO A 37 -14.34 0.20 -0.87
C PRO A 37 -14.32 1.58 -1.55
N GLY A 38 -14.24 1.58 -2.88
CA GLY A 38 -14.18 2.81 -3.68
C GLY A 38 -12.84 3.52 -3.71
N ALA A 39 -11.77 2.90 -3.18
CA ALA A 39 -10.42 3.44 -3.30
C ALA A 39 -9.86 3.34 -4.72
N ILE A 40 -9.06 4.34 -5.09
CA ILE A 40 -8.21 4.31 -6.26
C ILE A 40 -6.81 3.88 -5.84
N GLU A 41 -6.34 2.78 -6.43
CA GLU A 41 -4.99 2.25 -6.26
C GLU A 41 -4.01 2.94 -7.20
N LEU A 42 -3.21 3.84 -6.66
CA LEU A 42 -2.18 4.61 -7.35
C LEU A 42 -0.87 3.82 -7.35
N VAL A 43 -0.56 3.15 -8.45
CA VAL A 43 0.57 2.22 -8.55
C VAL A 43 1.81 2.89 -9.09
N TYR A 44 2.92 2.74 -8.37
CA TYR A 44 4.24 3.23 -8.75
C TYR A 44 5.24 2.09 -8.65
N ASP A 45 5.67 1.55 -9.78
CA ASP A 45 6.74 0.54 -9.82
C ASP A 45 8.11 1.26 -9.77
N ASN A 46 8.40 1.83 -8.60
CA ASN A 46 9.49 2.78 -8.33
C ASN A 46 10.87 2.10 -8.26
N TYR A 47 11.93 2.90 -8.30
CA TYR A 47 13.31 2.41 -8.16
C TYR A 47 13.52 1.47 -6.94
N ASN A 48 13.03 1.84 -5.75
CA ASN A 48 13.30 1.08 -4.52
C ASN A 48 12.31 -0.06 -4.25
N ALA A 49 11.03 0.13 -4.57
CA ALA A 49 9.94 -0.76 -4.19
C ALA A 49 8.75 -0.58 -5.13
N LEU A 50 7.81 -1.52 -5.11
CA LEU A 50 6.49 -1.35 -5.69
C LEU A 50 5.62 -0.65 -4.64
N ALA A 51 5.21 0.58 -4.90
CA ALA A 51 4.36 1.36 -4.01
C ALA A 51 2.95 1.44 -4.58
N ILE A 52 1.95 1.22 -3.74
CA ILE A 52 0.53 1.22 -4.12
C ILE A 52 -0.18 2.12 -3.11
N GLY A 53 -0.47 3.35 -3.53
CA GLY A 53 -1.23 4.32 -2.74
C GLY A 53 -2.72 4.05 -2.83
N PHE A 54 -3.47 4.29 -1.76
CA PHE A 54 -4.93 4.20 -1.74
C PHE A 54 -5.49 5.60 -1.48
N GLY A 55 -6.08 6.20 -2.50
CA GLY A 55 -6.63 7.55 -2.46
C GLY A 55 -8.09 7.63 -2.84
N THR A 56 -8.70 8.76 -2.52
CA THR A 56 -10.09 9.07 -2.85
C THR A 56 -10.23 9.67 -4.25
N THR A 57 -9.12 10.13 -4.83
CA THR A 57 -9.00 10.61 -6.20
C THR A 57 -7.71 10.08 -6.84
N GLU A 58 -7.47 10.40 -8.13
CA GLU A 58 -6.20 10.07 -8.81
C GLU A 58 -5.01 10.95 -8.40
N ARG A 59 -5.24 11.93 -7.53
CA ARG A 59 -4.23 12.84 -7.00
C ARG A 59 -3.46 12.16 -5.87
N THR A 60 -2.14 12.12 -5.98
CA THR A 60 -1.26 11.49 -4.98
C THR A 60 -1.43 12.07 -3.58
N SER A 61 -1.71 13.37 -3.44
CA SER A 61 -1.91 14.02 -2.13
C SER A 61 -3.18 13.58 -1.42
N ASP A 62 -4.13 12.97 -2.14
CA ASP A 62 -5.41 12.51 -1.58
C ASP A 62 -5.30 11.04 -1.15
N ALA A 63 -4.12 10.44 -1.28
CA ALA A 63 -3.84 9.11 -0.77
C ALA A 63 -3.72 9.14 0.76
N VAL A 64 -4.45 8.23 1.42
CA VAL A 64 -4.47 8.10 2.88
C VAL A 64 -3.49 7.03 3.33
N PHE A 65 -3.47 5.92 2.59
CA PHE A 65 -2.59 4.79 2.84
C PHE A 65 -1.67 4.56 1.65
N SER A 66 -0.59 3.84 1.88
CA SER A 66 0.18 3.21 0.82
C SER A 66 0.73 1.88 1.33
N ILE A 67 0.80 0.86 0.50
CA ILE A 67 1.65 -0.30 0.78
C ILE A 67 2.91 -0.20 -0.07
N ALA A 68 4.05 -0.55 0.49
CA ALA A 68 5.30 -0.72 -0.24
C ALA A 68 5.76 -2.16 -0.13
N VAL A 69 5.89 -2.83 -1.28
CA VAL A 69 6.43 -4.18 -1.39
C VAL A 69 7.94 -4.06 -1.61
N PHE A 70 8.71 -4.54 -0.64
CA PHE A 70 10.16 -4.66 -0.73
C PHE A 70 10.55 -6.12 -0.99
N PRO A 71 11.82 -6.41 -1.37
CA PRO A 71 12.24 -7.77 -1.68
C PRO A 71 12.09 -8.80 -0.54
N ARG A 72 11.95 -8.35 0.71
CA ARG A 72 11.91 -9.20 1.91
C ARG A 72 10.75 -8.93 2.86
N TRP A 73 10.03 -7.81 2.70
CA TRP A 73 8.94 -7.42 3.60
C TRP A 73 7.97 -6.50 2.89
N ILE A 74 6.82 -6.27 3.52
CA ILE A 74 5.83 -5.30 3.07
C ILE A 74 5.60 -4.32 4.22
N SER A 75 5.39 -3.05 3.90
CA SER A 75 5.02 -2.05 4.90
C SER A 75 3.69 -1.38 4.53
N LEU A 76 2.82 -1.20 5.52
CA LEU A 76 1.67 -0.29 5.44
C LEU A 76 2.11 1.10 5.90
N PHE A 77 1.92 2.10 5.06
CA PHE A 77 2.15 3.50 5.34
C PHE A 77 0.83 4.22 5.60
N PHE A 78 0.85 5.06 6.63
CA PHE A 78 -0.13 6.07 6.93
C PHE A 78 0.45 7.40 6.46
N LEU A 79 -0.02 7.94 5.33
CA LEU A 79 0.61 9.09 4.67
C LEU A 79 0.48 10.38 5.50
N HIS A 80 -0.53 10.44 6.36
CA HIS A 80 -0.75 11.46 7.39
C HIS A 80 -0.71 10.87 8.81
N GLY A 81 0.29 10.03 9.09
CA GLY A 81 0.37 9.23 10.31
C GLY A 81 0.94 9.91 11.56
N ALA A 82 1.69 11.01 11.43
CA ALA A 82 2.47 11.58 12.54
C ALA A 82 1.64 12.03 13.76
N GLY A 83 0.36 12.34 13.57
CA GLY A 83 -0.55 12.73 14.65
C GLY A 83 -1.62 11.70 14.98
N LEU A 84 -1.49 10.44 14.55
CA LEU A 84 -2.48 9.40 14.88
C LEU A 84 -2.32 8.97 16.35
N PRO A 85 -3.44 8.68 17.05
CA PRO A 85 -3.38 8.11 18.39
C PRO A 85 -2.82 6.69 18.32
N ASP A 86 -1.59 6.50 18.78
CA ASP A 86 -0.88 5.22 18.75
C ASP A 86 -0.45 4.77 20.16
N PRO A 87 -1.41 4.38 21.03
CA PRO A 87 -1.14 3.99 22.41
C PRO A 87 -0.33 2.69 22.54
N LYS A 88 -0.21 1.92 21.46
CA LYS A 88 0.57 0.68 21.39
C LYS A 88 1.93 0.88 20.73
N HIS A 89 2.27 2.12 20.34
CA HIS A 89 3.55 2.48 19.74
C HIS A 89 3.93 1.61 18.54
N LEU A 90 2.96 1.28 17.69
CA LEU A 90 3.16 0.45 16.50
C LEU A 90 3.79 1.23 15.34
N LEU A 91 3.55 2.54 15.28
CA LEU A 91 3.96 3.40 14.18
C LEU A 91 5.46 3.69 14.22
N LYS A 92 6.14 3.33 13.13
CA LYS A 92 7.55 3.60 12.88
C LYS A 92 7.75 4.77 11.91
N GLY A 93 8.95 5.34 11.94
CA GLY A 93 9.40 6.41 11.04
C GLY A 93 9.45 7.77 11.72
N LYS A 94 10.41 8.60 11.27
CA LYS A 94 10.70 9.94 11.83
C LYS A 94 10.42 11.07 10.83
N GLY A 95 9.78 10.77 9.70
CA GLY A 95 9.42 11.79 8.70
C GLY A 95 8.41 12.81 9.24
N LYS A 96 8.25 13.93 8.55
CA LYS A 96 7.35 15.03 8.98
C LYS A 96 5.88 14.61 9.08
N SER A 97 5.40 13.78 8.13
CA SER A 97 3.99 13.38 8.04
C SER A 97 3.79 11.87 8.14
N ALA A 98 4.44 11.10 7.27
CA ALA A 98 4.16 9.67 7.17
C ALA A 98 4.68 8.86 8.36
N ARG A 99 3.92 7.82 8.71
CA ARG A 99 4.32 6.73 9.60
C ARG A 99 4.06 5.39 8.92
N HIS A 100 4.64 4.31 9.41
CA HIS A 100 4.40 2.99 8.84
C HIS A 100 4.44 1.87 9.87
N ILE A 101 3.88 0.73 9.48
CA ILE A 101 3.99 -0.54 10.18
C ILE A 101 4.61 -1.53 9.20
N VAL A 102 5.61 -2.29 9.64
CA VAL A 102 6.11 -3.45 8.88
C VAL A 102 5.13 -4.58 9.08
N LEU A 103 4.63 -5.16 7.99
CA LEU A 103 3.70 -6.27 8.03
C LEU A 103 4.52 -7.57 8.11
N TYR A 104 4.32 -8.34 9.18
CA TYR A 104 4.93 -9.67 9.35
C TYR A 104 4.10 -10.78 8.70
N GLY A 105 3.11 -10.37 7.90
CA GLY A 105 2.16 -11.19 7.17
C GLY A 105 0.85 -10.40 7.00
N PRO A 106 -0.08 -10.87 6.16
CA PRO A 106 -1.36 -10.21 5.94
C PRO A 106 -2.22 -10.11 7.22
N GLU A 107 -2.06 -11.02 8.16
CA GLU A 107 -2.73 -11.05 9.47
C GLU A 107 -2.35 -9.88 10.38
N THR A 108 -1.22 -9.21 10.13
CA THR A 108 -0.88 -7.96 10.82
C THR A 108 -1.99 -6.91 10.64
N LEU A 109 -2.69 -6.92 9.49
CA LEU A 109 -3.82 -6.01 9.24
C LEU A 109 -5.06 -6.37 10.05
N ASP A 110 -5.19 -7.61 10.57
CA ASP A 110 -6.35 -8.04 11.35
C ASP A 110 -6.21 -7.70 12.84
N MET A 111 -5.01 -7.28 13.27
CA MET A 111 -4.77 -6.86 14.65
C MET A 111 -5.65 -5.65 14.99
N SER A 112 -6.40 -5.73 16.09
CA SER A 112 -7.32 -4.68 16.53
C SER A 112 -6.66 -3.30 16.67
N ALA A 113 -5.41 -3.26 17.14
CA ALA A 113 -4.63 -2.03 17.25
C ALA A 113 -4.26 -1.42 15.89
N VAL A 114 -3.99 -2.25 14.87
CA VAL A 114 -3.71 -1.78 13.50
C VAL A 114 -5.00 -1.29 12.84
N GLN A 115 -6.11 -2.03 12.99
CA GLN A 115 -7.43 -1.60 12.54
C GLN A 115 -7.85 -0.26 13.15
N ALA A 116 -7.63 -0.06 14.45
CA ALA A 116 -7.92 1.20 15.12
C ALA A 116 -7.13 2.37 14.49
N LEU A 117 -5.83 2.19 14.23
CA LEU A 117 -5.02 3.19 13.53
C LEU A 117 -5.55 3.48 12.12
N MET A 118 -5.94 2.44 11.37
CA MET A 118 -6.51 2.59 10.02
C MET A 118 -7.84 3.35 10.05
N VAL A 119 -8.73 3.04 11.00
CA VAL A 119 -9.98 3.80 11.19
C VAL A 119 -9.71 5.26 11.57
N HIS A 120 -8.74 5.54 12.44
CA HIS A 120 -8.38 6.91 12.79
C HIS A 120 -7.81 7.70 11.61
N ALA A 121 -7.03 7.04 10.74
CA ALA A 121 -6.54 7.66 9.51
C ALA A 121 -7.66 7.92 8.50
N LEU A 122 -8.61 6.99 8.33
CA LEU A 122 -9.76 7.17 7.46
C LEU A 122 -10.64 8.36 7.84
N LYS A 123 -10.85 8.59 9.14
CA LYS A 123 -11.60 9.76 9.64
C LYS A 123 -10.98 11.10 9.25
N ARG A 124 -9.71 11.13 8.83
CA ARG A 124 -9.00 12.34 8.40
C ARG A 124 -8.94 12.49 6.88
N ALA A 125 -9.49 11.55 6.12
CA ALA A 125 -9.52 11.61 4.67
C ALA A 125 -10.42 12.76 4.19
N SER A 126 -9.90 13.59 3.27
CA SER A 126 -10.66 14.68 2.66
C SER A 126 -10.29 14.82 1.18
N PRO A 127 -11.23 14.58 0.23
CA PRO A 127 -12.59 14.10 0.47
C PRO A 127 -12.58 12.66 1.05
N PRO A 128 -13.69 12.20 1.68
CA PRO A 128 -13.80 10.82 2.16
C PRO A 128 -13.90 9.81 1.01
N PHE A 129 -13.60 8.54 1.30
CA PHE A 129 -13.85 7.45 0.34
C PHE A 129 -15.37 7.29 0.09
N ASP A 130 -15.74 7.04 -1.16
CA ASP A 130 -17.14 6.77 -1.55
C ASP A 130 -17.32 5.26 -1.79
N PRO A 131 -17.89 4.50 -0.84
CA PRO A 131 -17.99 3.04 -0.93
C PRO A 131 -18.92 2.57 -2.06
N ARG A 132 -19.70 3.48 -2.66
CA ARG A 132 -20.59 3.15 -3.79
C ARG A 132 -19.83 3.08 -5.12
N ARG A 133 -18.60 3.60 -5.17
CA ARG A 133 -17.75 3.53 -6.36
C ARG A 133 -16.99 2.20 -6.35
N PRO A 134 -16.72 1.61 -7.53
CA PRO A 134 -15.82 0.47 -7.60
C PRO A 134 -14.39 0.88 -7.25
N ASN A 135 -13.62 -0.04 -6.68
CA ASN A 135 -12.17 0.10 -6.64
C ASN A 135 -11.60 0.13 -8.06
N ARG A 136 -10.54 0.91 -8.29
CA ARG A 136 -9.88 1.02 -9.60
C ARG A 136 -8.37 1.10 -9.44
N VAL A 137 -7.63 0.48 -10.37
CA VAL A 137 -6.18 0.58 -10.43
C VAL A 137 -5.75 1.62 -11.46
N VAL A 138 -4.77 2.45 -11.11
CA VAL A 138 -4.13 3.42 -12.02
C VAL A 138 -2.62 3.27 -11.93
N ILE A 139 -1.97 2.92 -13.05
CA ILE A 139 -0.51 2.91 -13.13
C ILE A 139 -0.02 4.34 -13.32
N LYS A 140 0.56 4.90 -12.26
CA LYS A 140 1.04 6.30 -12.25
C LYS A 140 2.42 6.43 -12.85
N SER A 141 3.32 5.51 -12.54
CA SER A 141 4.64 5.46 -13.17
C SER A 141 5.32 4.11 -13.04
N VAL A 142 6.24 3.85 -13.96
CA VAL A 142 7.15 2.71 -13.95
C VAL A 142 8.56 3.26 -14.10
N SER A 143 9.42 3.02 -13.11
CA SER A 143 10.81 3.46 -13.18
C SER A 143 11.58 2.62 -14.20
N VAL A 144 12.34 3.29 -15.08
CA VAL A 144 13.21 2.63 -16.08
C VAL A 144 14.26 1.74 -15.40
N LYS A 145 14.77 2.18 -14.24
CA LYS A 145 15.71 1.41 -13.41
C LYS A 145 15.02 0.99 -12.12
N GLN A 146 15.23 -0.26 -11.71
CA GLN A 146 14.66 -0.83 -10.50
C GLN A 146 15.73 -1.60 -9.74
N ARG A 147 15.72 -1.52 -8.40
CA ARG A 147 16.49 -2.44 -7.56
C ARG A 147 15.95 -3.87 -7.73
N PRO A 148 16.79 -4.89 -7.53
CA PRO A 148 16.33 -6.29 -7.57
C PRO A 148 15.11 -6.49 -6.67
N ARG A 149 14.05 -7.09 -7.22
CA ARG A 149 12.80 -7.39 -6.49
C ARG A 149 12.88 -8.66 -5.66
N ARG A 150 14.01 -9.36 -5.75
CA ARG A 150 14.30 -10.59 -5.02
C ARG A 150 15.58 -10.39 -4.23
N PRO A 151 15.69 -10.97 -3.02
CA PRO A 151 16.95 -10.99 -2.28
C PRO A 151 18.03 -11.66 -3.14
N LYS A 152 19.30 -11.26 -2.96
CA LYS A 152 20.39 -12.09 -3.46
C LYS A 152 20.34 -13.43 -2.71
N PRO A 153 20.56 -14.57 -3.39
CA PRO A 153 20.90 -15.81 -2.72
C PRO A 153 22.04 -15.54 -1.75
N LEU A 154 22.00 -16.18 -0.57
CA LEU A 154 23.10 -16.17 0.38
C LEU A 154 24.36 -16.79 -0.27
#